data_AF-A0A3M3BFC4-F1
#
_entry.id   AF-A0A3M3BFC4-F1
#
_cell.length_a   1.000
_cell.length_b   1.000
_cell.length_c   1.000
_cell.angle_alpha   90.00
_cell.angle_beta   90.00
_cell.angle_gamma   90.00
#
_symmetry.space_group_name_H-M   'P 1'
#
loop_
_entity.id
_entity.type
_entity.pdbx_description
1 polymer ?
#
loop_
_entity_poly.entity_id
_entity_poly.type
_entity_poly.pdbx_seq_one_letter_code
_entity_poly.pdbx_strand_id
1 'polypeptide(L)' 'MVQKGELDAAILVPFSRIENLKKNPDLVVHLDPSTREDHLLINHEHGALAKPEVRQALDMAID' A
#
# COMPACT_ATOMS: atom_id res chain seq x y z
N MET A 1 22.82 0.22 8.25
CA MET A 1 22.72 -0.95 7.38
C MET A 1 22.77 -0.52 5.93
N VAL A 2 21.67 -0.39 5.16
CA VAL A 2 21.79 -0.06 3.72
C VAL A 2 22.43 1.31 3.45
N GLN A 3 22.00 2.38 4.15
CA GLN A 3 22.62 3.72 4.04
C GLN A 3 24.06 3.79 4.57
N LYS A 4 24.48 2.80 5.36
CA LYS A 4 25.85 2.71 5.90
C LYS A 4 26.76 1.82 5.04
N GLY A 5 26.24 1.27 3.93
CA GLY A 5 26.98 0.31 3.09
C GLY A 5 27.20 -1.05 3.75
N GLU A 6 26.53 -1.36 4.87
CA GLU A 6 26.63 -2.66 5.54
C GLU A 6 25.71 -3.72 4.89
N LEU A 7 24.78 -3.29 4.04
CA LEU A 7 23.87 -4.13 3.25
C LEU A 7 23.76 -3.55 1.85
N ASP A 8 23.75 -4.42 0.83
CA ASP A 8 23.61 -4.02 -0.57
C ASP A 8 22.14 -3.75 -0.96
N ALA A 9 21.19 -4.44 -0.31
CA ALA A 9 19.75 -4.31 -0.60
C ALA A 9 18.89 -4.54 0.64
N ALA A 10 17.67 -4.00 0.62
CA ALA A 10 16.65 -4.22 1.64
C ALA A 10 15.24 -4.18 1.02
N ILE A 11 14.37 -5.09 1.49
CA ILE A 11 12.94 -5.10 1.17
C ILE A 11 12.12 -4.89 2.45
N LEU A 12 10.83 -4.57 2.33
CA LEU A 12 9.92 -4.28 3.46
C LEU A 12 10.37 -3.07 4.29
N VAL A 13 11.02 -2.10 3.64
CA VAL A 13 11.42 -0.85 4.27
C VAL A 13 10.17 -0.05 4.67
N PRO A 14 10.07 0.47 5.90
CA PRO A 14 8.92 1.28 6.31
C PRO A 14 8.72 2.49 5.39
N PHE A 15 7.47 2.74 4.97
CA PHE A 15 7.13 3.85 4.07
C PHE A 15 7.61 5.22 4.59
N SER A 16 7.60 5.41 5.91
CA SER A 16 8.09 6.63 6.57
C SER A 16 9.57 6.94 6.33
N ARG A 17 10.37 5.97 5.86
CA ARG A 17 11.79 6.15 5.57
C ARG A 17 12.09 6.44 4.10
N ILE A 18 11.13 6.27 3.20
CA ILE A 18 11.33 6.36 1.75
C ILE A 18 11.87 7.74 1.35
N GLU A 19 11.25 8.81 1.82
CA GLU A 19 11.65 10.18 1.47
C GLU A 19 13.06 10.54 1.95
N ASN A 20 13.52 9.94 3.05
CA ASN A 20 14.90 10.10 3.50
C ASN A 20 15.89 9.26 2.68
N LEU A 21 15.48 8.06 2.24
CA LEU A 21 16.32 7.19 1.43
C LEU A 21 16.56 7.76 0.02
N LYS A 22 15.52 8.35 -0.59
CA LYS A 22 15.60 9.03 -1.89
C LYS A 22 16.58 10.21 -1.93
N LYS A 23 16.94 10.77 -0.77
CA LYS A 23 17.93 11.87 -0.68
C LYS A 23 19.37 11.39 -0.87
N ASN A 24 19.63 10.09 -0.74
CA ASN A 24 20.98 9.56 -0.92
C ASN A 24 21.19 9.22 -2.40
N PRO A 25 22.09 9.92 -3.13
CA PRO A 25 22.35 9.65 -4.55
C PRO A 25 23.01 8.28 -4.79
N ASP A 26 23.62 7.67 -3.77
CA ASP A 26 24.24 6.35 -3.87
C ASP A 26 23.22 5.21 -3.72
N LEU A 27 21.94 5.51 -3.49
CA LEU A 27 20.88 4.53 -3.35
C LEU A 27 19.87 4.61 -4.50
N VAL A 28 19.47 3.44 -4.98
CA VAL A 28 18.33 3.28 -5.88
C VAL A 28 17.13 2.82 -5.07
N VAL A 29 16.03 3.57 -5.13
CA VAL A 29 14.77 3.23 -4.45
C VAL A 29 13.74 2.79 -5.47
N HIS A 30 13.39 1.51 -5.43
CA HIS A 30 12.32 0.93 -6.23
C HIS A 30 10.98 0.97 -5.46
N LEU A 31 9.92 1.40 -6.13
CA LEU A 31 8.54 1.46 -5.59
C LEU A 31 7.58 0.81 -6.59
N ASP A 32 7.91 -0.42 -6.96
CA ASP A 32 7.15 -1.18 -7.95
C ASP A 32 5.83 -1.68 -7.32
N PRO A 33 4.71 -1.64 -8.07
CA PRO A 33 3.46 -2.26 -7.62
C PRO A 33 3.67 -3.74 -7.31
N SER A 34 3.10 -4.20 -6.20
CA SER A 34 3.14 -5.61 -5.84
C SER A 34 1.89 -6.35 -6.34
N THR A 35 1.91 -7.68 -6.25
CA THR A 35 0.72 -8.52 -6.50
C THR A 35 -0.24 -8.56 -5.31
N ARG A 36 0.03 -7.82 -4.24
CA ARG A 36 -0.86 -7.74 -3.07
C ARG A 36 -1.98 -6.75 -3.36
N GLU A 37 -3.19 -7.14 -2.98
CA GLU A 37 -4.37 -6.30 -3.03
C GLU A 37 -4.95 -6.16 -1.63
N ASP A 38 -5.25 -4.93 -1.22
CA ASP A 38 -5.96 -4.65 0.03
C ASP A 38 -7.42 -4.31 -0.30
N HIS A 39 -8.36 -5.01 0.35
CA HIS A 39 -9.80 -4.94 0.02
C HIS A 39 -10.65 -4.79 1.27
N LEU A 40 -11.80 -4.11 1.13
CA LEU A 40 -12.87 -4.14 2.12
C LEU A 40 -13.85 -5.28 1.78
N LEU A 41 -13.88 -6.32 2.61
CA LEU A 41 -14.86 -7.40 2.47
C LEU A 41 -16.18 -7.01 3.14
N ILE A 42 -17.27 -7.09 2.38
CA ILE A 42 -18.61 -6.65 2.81
C ILE A 42 -19.55 -7.84 2.90
N ASN A 43 -20.31 -7.94 4.00
CA ASN A 43 -21.42 -8.88 4.09
C ASN A 43 -22.58 -8.41 3.21
N HIS A 44 -22.81 -9.12 2.10
CA HIS A 44 -23.88 -8.81 1.15
C HIS A 44 -25.21 -9.50 1.46
N GLU A 45 -25.30 -10.29 2.53
CA GLU A 45 -26.50 -11.09 2.83
C GLU A 45 -27.48 -10.35 3.75
N HIS A 46 -27.02 -9.34 4.50
CA HIS A 46 -27.77 -8.75 5.59
C HIS A 46 -27.81 -7.22 5.58
N GLY A 47 -28.94 -6.69 6.06
CA GLY A 47 -29.12 -5.26 6.33
C GLY A 47 -29.01 -4.38 5.10
N ALA A 48 -28.50 -3.15 5.29
CA ALA A 48 -28.35 -2.18 4.21
C ALA A 48 -27.38 -2.64 3.12
N LEU A 49 -26.36 -3.42 3.50
CA LEU A 49 -25.32 -3.92 2.61
C LEU A 49 -25.81 -5.04 1.69
N ALA A 50 -27.01 -5.58 1.92
CA ALA A 50 -27.65 -6.51 0.98
C ALA A 50 -28.04 -5.83 -0.35
N LYS A 51 -28.28 -4.52 -0.32
CA LYS A 51 -28.63 -3.73 -1.51
C LYS A 51 -27.37 -3.46 -2.34
N PRO A 52 -27.31 -3.88 -3.62
CA PRO A 52 -26.16 -3.65 -4.48
C PRO A 52 -25.79 -2.16 -4.60
N GLU A 53 -26.78 -1.28 -4.66
CA GLU A 53 -26.60 0.17 -4.81
C GLU A 53 -25.87 0.78 -3.62
N VAL A 54 -26.09 0.23 -2.41
CA VAL A 54 -25.38 0.67 -1.21
C VAL A 54 -23.91 0.26 -1.27
N ARG A 55 -23.60 -0.95 -1.73
CA ARG A 55 -22.20 -1.40 -1.87
C ARG A 55 -21.47 -0.63 -2.96
N GLN A 56 -22.14 -0.32 -4.07
CA GLN A 56 -21.60 0.53 -5.12
C GLN A 56 -21.36 1.95 -4.62
N ALA A 57 -22.30 2.52 -3.86
CA ALA A 57 -22.13 3.85 -3.28
C ALA A 57 -20.93 3.91 -2.31
N LEU A 58 -20.68 2.83 -1.55
CA LEU A 58 -19.51 2.73 -0.68
C LEU A 58 -18.21 2.65 -1.48
N ASP A 59 -18.16 1.83 -2.52
CA ASP A 59 -17.00 1.71 -3.42
C ASP A 59 -16.64 3.05 -4.05
N MET A 60 -17.64 3.77 -4.56
CA MET A 60 -17.47 5.10 -5.15
C MET A 60 -17.15 6.22 -4.14
N ALA A 61 -17.30 5.97 -2.83
CA ALA A 61 -17.04 6.95 -1.77
C ALA A 61 -15.63 6.84 -1.18
N ILE A 62 -14.84 5.85 -1.56
CA ILE A 62 -13.44 5.72 -1.18
C ILE A 62 -12.60 6.57 -2.15
N ASP A 63 -11.79 7.49 -1.60
CA ASP A 63 -10.82 8.33 -2.33
C ASP A 63 -9.48 7.61 -2.54
#